data_AF-A0A847WUL2-F1
#
_entry.id   AF-A0A847WUL2-F1
#
_cell.length_a   1.000
_cell.length_b   1.000
_cell.length_c   1.000
_cell.angle_alpha   90.00
_cell.angle_beta   90.00
_cell.angle_gamma   90.00
#
_symmetry.space_group_name_H-M   'P 1'
#
loop_
_entity.id
_entity.type
_entity.pdbx_description
1 polymer ?
#
loop_
_entity_poly.entity_id
_entity_poly.type
_entity_poly.pdbx_seq_one_letter_code
_entity_poly.pdbx_strand_id
1 'polypeptide(L)' 'MKTFAIVDLETTGNSAHKGDRIIEVAIVIYRDGKIIKKYNQLINPETHISRFISYLTG' A
#
# COMPACT_ATOMS: atom_id res chain seq x y z
N MET A 1 22.20 -9.76 -12.00
CA MET A 1 21.67 -8.78 -11.03
C MET A 1 20.17 -8.98 -10.91
N LYS A 2 19.64 -9.13 -9.69
CA LYS A 2 18.20 -9.30 -9.45
C LYS A 2 17.62 -7.99 -8.92
N THR A 3 16.49 -7.59 -9.50
CA THR A 3 15.71 -6.45 -9.02
C THR A 3 14.41 -6.97 -8.42
N PHE A 4 14.06 -6.49 -7.24
CA PHE A 4 12.80 -6.80 -6.57
C PHE A 4 11.98 -5.51 -6.45
N ALA A 5 10.67 -5.64 -6.62
CA ALA A 5 9.71 -4.65 -6.16
C ALA A 5 9.08 -5.22 -4.90
N ILE A 6 9.30 -4.56 -3.77
CA ILE A 6 8.64 -4.85 -2.50
C ILE A 6 7.44 -3.91 -2.45
N VAL A 7 6.24 -4.49 -2.38
CA VAL A 7 4.99 -3.76 -2.47
C VAL A 7 4.21 -3.99 -1.19
N ASP A 8 3.69 -2.91 -0.64
CA ASP A 8 2.79 -2.89 0.49
C ASP A 8 1.54 -2.08 0.12
N LEU A 9 0.38 -2.54 0.58
CA LEU A 9 -0.93 -2.00 0.21
C LEU A 9 -1.78 -1.86 1.45
N GLU A 10 -2.37 -0.67 1.60
CA GLU A 10 -3.43 -0.45 2.58
C GLU A 10 -4.79 -0.43 1.89
N THR A 11 -5.79 -0.98 2.55
CA THR A 11 -7.11 -1.19 2.00
C THR A 11 -8.21 -0.78 2.98
N THR A 12 -9.42 -0.54 2.47
CA THR A 12 -10.60 -0.26 3.32
C THR A 12 -11.06 -1.44 4.18
N GLY A 13 -10.48 -2.63 3.96
CA GLY A 13 -10.82 -3.90 4.61
C GLY A 13 -10.11 -5.07 3.92
N ASN A 14 -10.36 -6.30 4.38
CA ASN A 14 -9.58 -7.48 3.99
C ASN A 14 -10.20 -8.34 2.88
N SER A 15 -11.28 -7.90 2.22
CA SER A 15 -11.99 -8.72 1.23
C SER A 15 -12.41 -7.92 0.00
N ALA A 16 -11.66 -8.10 -1.10
CA ALA A 16 -11.99 -7.52 -2.40
C ALA A 16 -13.39 -7.95 -2.90
N HIS A 17 -13.81 -9.18 -2.60
CA HIS A 17 -15.14 -9.69 -2.95
C HIS A 17 -16.28 -8.99 -2.19
N LYS A 18 -16.01 -8.43 -1.00
CA LYS A 18 -16.98 -7.62 -0.24
C LYS A 18 -16.96 -6.14 -0.64
N GLY A 19 -16.15 -5.77 -1.64
CA GLY A 19 -16.08 -4.41 -2.15
C GLY A 19 -14.92 -3.58 -1.60
N ASP A 20 -14.03 -4.16 -0.78
CA ASP A 20 -12.88 -3.43 -0.27
C ASP A 20 -11.97 -2.94 -1.41
N ARG A 21 -11.35 -1.78 -1.19
CA ARG A 21 -10.51 -1.07 -2.17
C ARG A 21 -9.17 -0.69 -1.57
N ILE A 22 -8.16 -0.61 -2.43
CA ILE A 22 -6.85 -0.06 -2.07
C ILE A 22 -7.00 1.46 -1.86
N ILE A 23 -6.40 1.95 -0.79
CA ILE A 23 -6.37 3.37 -0.41
C ILE A 23 -4.95 3.94 -0.35
N GLU A 24 -3.92 3.08 -0.31
CA GLU A 24 -2.52 3.49 -0.40
C GLU A 24 -1.69 2.41 -1.10
N VAL A 25 -0.63 2.84 -1.78
CA VAL A 25 0.43 1.95 -2.27
C VAL A 25 1.80 2.47 -1.87
N ALA A 26 2.61 1.59 -1.28
CA ALA A 26 4.04 1.81 -1.04
C ALA A 26 4.86 0.80 -1.83
N ILE A 27 5.88 1.28 -2.55
CA ILE A 27 6.77 0.44 -3.36
C ILE A 27 8.21 0.81 -3.08
N VAL A 28 9.03 -0.21 -2.82
CA VAL A 28 10.48 -0.12 -2.76
C VAL A 28 11.08 -0.95 -3.89
N ILE A 29 11.87 -0.32 -4.75
CA ILE A 29 12.67 -1.02 -5.74
C ILE A 29 14.04 -1.31 -5.11
N TYR A 30 14.34 -2.60 -4.97
CA TYR A 30 15.57 -3.10 -4.39
C TYR A 30 16.41 -3.81 -5.45
N ARG A 31 17.69 -3.45 -5.55
CA ARG A 31 18.63 -4.03 -6.51
C ARG A 31 19.99 -4.17 -5.84
N ASP A 32 20.53 -5.38 -5.91
CA ASP A 32 21.90 -5.71 -5.47
C ASP A 32 22.25 -5.17 -4.07
N GLY A 33 21.43 -5.51 -3.07
CA GLY A 33 21.70 -5.10 -1.69
C GLY A 33 21.20 -3.71 -1.32
N LYS A 34 20.65 -2.95 -2.27
CA LYS A 34 20.35 -1.51 -2.09
C LYS A 34 18.95 -1.15 -2.52
N ILE A 35 18.35 -0.21 -1.79
CA ILE A 35 17.15 0.49 -2.23
C ILE A 35 17.56 1.52 -3.27
N ILE A 36 16.98 1.42 -4.47
CA ILE A 36 17.28 2.33 -5.58
C ILE A 36 16.12 3.28 -5.90
N LYS A 37 14.90 2.96 -5.48
CA LYS A 37 13.74 3.85 -5.61
C LYS A 37 12.72 3.55 -4.53
N LYS A 38 12.03 4.60 -4.08
CA LYS A 38 10.84 4.52 -3.24
C LYS A 38 9.68 5.24 -3.93
N TYR A 39 8.48 4.73 -3.75
CA TYR A 39 7.23 5.33 -4.19
C TYR A 39 6.22 5.15 -3.08
N ASN A 40 5.46 6.20 -2.77
CA ASN A 40 4.35 6.15 -1.84
C ASN A 40 3.27 7.11 -2.35
N GLN A 41 2.02 6.64 -2.39
CA GLN A 41 0.91 7.45 -2.85
C GLN A 41 -0.42 6.97 -2.24
N LEU A 42 -1.25 7.94 -1.83
CA LEU A 42 -2.66 7.71 -1.55
C LEU A 42 -3.46 7.50 -2.84
N ILE A 43 -4.39 6.55 -2.81
CA ILE A 43 -5.29 6.20 -3.91
C ILE A 43 -6.72 6.55 -3.49
N ASN A 44 -7.43 7.32 -4.31
CA ASN A 44 -8.79 7.83 -4.01
C ASN A 44 -8.87 8.50 -2.62
N PRO A 45 -8.07 9.56 -2.38
CA PRO A 45 -8.09 10.28 -1.11
C PRO A 45 -9.48 10.84 -0.80
N GLU A 46 -9.72 11.18 0.47
CA GLU A 46 -11.00 11.72 0.99
C GLU A 46 -12.18 10.73 0.99
N THR A 47 -11.93 9.44 0.75
CA THR A 47 -12.93 8.40 0.96
C THR A 47 -13.09 8.04 2.44
N HIS A 48 -14.29 7.62 2.83
CA HIS A 48 -14.52 7.11 4.17
C HIS A 48 -13.70 5.84 4.41
N ILE A 49 -12.87 5.85 5.46
CA ILE A 49 -12.14 4.70 5.98
C ILE A 49 -12.79 4.30 7.30
N SER A 50 -12.99 2.99 7.52
CA SER A 50 -13.56 2.53 8.78
C SER A 50 -12.63 2.86 9.95
N ARG A 51 -13.20 3.17 11.12
CA ARG A 51 -12.42 3.50 12.32
C ARG A 51 -11.44 2.38 12.74
N PHE A 52 -11.78 1.12 12.44
CA PHE A 52 -10.90 -0.03 12.67
C PHE A 52 -9.65 0.01 11.80
N ILE A 53 -9.79 0.33 10.51
CA ILE A 53 -8.66 0.43 9.59
C ILE A 53 -7.79 1.63 9.93
N SER A 54 -8.37 2.81 10.18
CA SER A 54 -7.59 3.98 10.62
C SER A 54 -6.75 3.69 11.87
N TYR A 55 -7.28 2.92 12.83
CA TYR A 55 -6.51 2.54 14.01
C TYR A 55 -5.30 1.64 13.69
N LEU A 56 -5.40 0.79 12.66
CA LEU A 56 -4.31 -0.11 12.26
C LEU A 56 -3.25 0.60 11.43
N THR A 57 -3.64 1.59 10.64
CA THR A 57 -2.79 2.20 9.60
C THR A 57 -2.31 3.62 9.93
N GLY A 58 -2.90 4.27 10.95
CA GLY A 58 -2.60 5.67 11.33
C GLY A 58 -3.77 6.61 11.16
#